data_AF-A0A1Q9NDM8-F1
#
_entry.id   AF-A0A1Q9NDM8-F1
#
_cell.length_a   1.000
_cell.length_b   1.000
_cell.length_c   1.000
_cell.angle_alpha   90.00
_cell.angle_beta   90.00
_cell.angle_gamma   90.00
#
_symmetry.space_group_name_H-M   'P 1'
#
loop_
_entity.id
_entity.type
_entity.pdbx_description
1 polymer ?
#
loop_
_entity_poly.entity_id
_entity_poly.type
_entity_poly.pdbx_seq_one_letter_code
_entity_poly.pdbx_strand_id
1 'polypeptide(L)'
;MAIFTYNEFYSSILIVGLIYFAFSRLVDADILLGPYSLGIPYGLIGWGMSGLLSENGVSSFLWGFLFIYASITAMYLYLTVHHSRHEKYLLKLGEVTIPIKPDKIGEIRIHRDGGYDFLSAYAKNIDKTIEKGDSVRVIDFDGVVAVVSTDQQKIVLENKFSRFYNQISKAVQLLLVKSRYSGVCMVCYGNINKSKKAIKCPSCGSIAHSDHLKDWLDIRSKCPNCRTKLKLEGSKITITI
;
A
#
# COMPACT_ATOMS: atom_id res chain seq x y z
N MET A 1 14.64 49.77 11.84
CA MET A 1 14.35 48.50 11.14
C MET A 1 15.24 47.45 11.80
N ALA A 2 14.69 46.62 12.70
CA ALA A 2 15.51 45.66 13.43
C ALA A 2 15.98 44.57 12.47
N ILE A 3 17.29 44.42 12.33
CA ILE A 3 17.88 43.34 11.53
C ILE A 3 17.85 42.11 12.44
N PHE A 4 16.98 41.15 12.12
CA PHE A 4 16.96 39.86 12.81
C PHE A 4 18.32 39.19 12.68
N THR A 5 18.81 38.62 13.77
CA THR A 5 19.99 37.76 13.68
C THR A 5 19.65 36.50 12.89
N TYR A 6 20.65 35.91 12.23
CA TYR A 6 20.49 34.69 11.43
C TYR A 6 19.74 33.60 12.21
N ASN A 7 20.12 33.36 13.47
CA ASN A 7 19.51 32.33 14.32
C ASN A 7 18.04 32.63 14.67
N GLU A 8 17.68 33.90 14.91
CA GLU A 8 16.30 34.27 15.21
C GLU A 8 15.38 34.06 14.01
N PHE A 9 15.88 34.32 12.79
CA PHE A 9 15.13 34.09 11.57
C PHE A 9 14.78 32.61 11.38
N TYR A 10 15.75 31.70 11.45
CA TYR A 10 15.46 30.25 11.28
C TYR A 10 14.65 29.66 12.42
N SER A 11 14.86 30.14 13.65
CA SER A 11 14.03 29.74 14.79
C SER A 11 12.56 30.12 14.56
N SER A 12 12.29 31.31 14.01
CA SER A 12 10.93 31.74 13.67
C SER A 12 10.29 30.86 12.60
N ILE A 13 11.03 30.48 11.56
CA ILE A 13 10.56 29.58 10.49
C ILE A 13 10.21 28.20 11.05
N LEU A 14 11.07 27.66 11.92
CA LEU A 14 10.86 26.36 12.55
C LEU A 14 9.59 26.38 13.42
N ILE A 15 9.39 27.45 14.20
CA ILE A 15 8.20 27.65 15.02
C ILE A 15 6.94 27.73 14.13
N VAL A 16 6.97 28.51 13.06
CA VAL A 16 5.85 28.61 12.10
C VAL A 16 5.54 27.25 11.47
N GLY A 17 6.57 26.50 11.07
CA GLY A 17 6.41 25.14 10.51
C GLY A 17 5.76 24.17 11.50
N LEU A 18 6.17 24.21 12.77
CA LEU A 18 5.59 23.38 13.84
C LEU A 18 4.15 23.77 14.17
N ILE A 19 3.85 25.07 14.24
CA ILE A 19 2.49 25.57 14.46
C ILE A 19 1.58 25.13 13.30
N TYR A 20 2.03 25.31 12.05
CA TYR A 20 1.27 24.86 10.89
C TYR A 20 1.04 23.35 10.91
N PHE A 21 2.07 22.56 11.27
CA PHE A 21 1.94 21.10 11.40
C PHE A 21 0.88 20.72 12.46
N ALA A 22 0.94 21.33 13.64
CA ALA A 22 -0.03 21.08 14.71
C ALA A 22 -1.45 21.48 14.29
N PHE A 23 -1.61 22.63 13.64
CA PHE A 23 -2.90 23.10 13.14
C PHE A 23 -3.47 22.19 12.05
N SER A 24 -2.62 21.72 11.12
CA SER A 24 -3.03 20.80 10.05
C SER A 24 -3.61 19.49 10.59
N ARG A 25 -3.11 19.02 11.74
CA ARG A 25 -3.60 17.83 12.45
C ARG A 25 -4.92 18.06 13.18
N LEU A 26 -5.21 19.28 13.62
CA LEU A 26 -6.42 19.60 14.36
C LEU A 26 -7.64 19.79 13.44
N VAL A 27 -7.42 20.28 12.22
CA VAL A 27 -8.51 20.77 11.35
C VAL A 27 -8.91 19.76 10.25
N ASP A 28 -8.33 18.54 10.25
CA ASP A 28 -8.45 17.62 9.10
C ASP A 28 -8.18 18.39 7.78
N ALA A 29 -7.11 19.19 7.78
CA ALA A 29 -6.81 20.16 6.72
C ALA A 29 -6.63 19.52 5.32
N ASP A 30 -6.49 18.19 5.27
CA ASP A 30 -6.57 17.36 4.07
C ASP A 30 -7.82 17.67 3.21
N ILE A 31 -8.92 18.12 3.83
CA ILE A 31 -10.17 18.47 3.13
C ILE A 31 -10.11 19.88 2.50
N LEU A 32 -9.38 20.81 3.11
CA LEU A 32 -9.49 22.24 2.80
C LEU A 32 -8.37 22.76 1.90
N LEU A 33 -7.15 22.26 2.06
CA LEU A 33 -5.96 22.77 1.36
C LEU A 33 -5.39 21.76 0.35
N GLY A 34 -6.05 20.61 0.20
CA GLY A 34 -5.67 19.57 -0.73
C GLY A 34 -4.30 18.94 -0.40
N PRO A 35 -3.81 18.07 -1.30
CA PRO A 35 -2.61 17.26 -1.04
C PRO A 35 -1.31 18.07 -0.91
N TYR A 36 -1.30 19.32 -1.36
CA TYR A 36 -0.13 20.20 -1.29
C TYR A 36 0.11 20.76 0.12
N SER A 37 -0.92 20.76 0.98
CA SER A 37 -0.82 21.27 2.35
C SER A 37 0.10 20.44 3.24
N LEU A 38 0.19 19.14 2.97
CA LEU A 38 1.03 18.22 3.74
C LEU A 38 2.52 18.52 3.54
N GLY A 39 2.96 19.01 2.38
CA GLY A 39 4.38 19.24 2.10
C GLY A 39 4.96 20.49 2.76
N ILE A 40 4.14 21.54 2.92
CA ILE A 40 4.55 22.85 3.44
C ILE A 40 5.16 22.78 4.87
N PRO A 41 4.54 22.10 5.87
CA PRO A 41 5.10 22.06 7.22
C PRO A 41 6.44 21.34 7.25
N TYR A 42 6.60 20.22 6.53
CA TYR A 42 7.88 19.52 6.48
C TYR A 42 8.94 20.35 5.75
N GLY A 43 8.55 21.11 4.73
CA GLY A 43 9.44 22.06 4.06
C GLY A 43 9.93 23.15 5.01
N LEU A 44 9.03 23.76 5.80
CA LEU A 44 9.37 24.81 6.78
C LEU A 44 10.21 24.27 7.94
N ILE A 45 9.87 23.10 8.49
CA ILE A 45 10.64 22.47 9.57
C ILE A 45 12.03 22.06 9.08
N GLY A 46 12.10 21.41 7.91
CA GLY A 46 13.36 21.04 7.27
C GLY A 46 14.23 22.26 6.97
N TRP A 47 13.62 23.37 6.53
CA TRP A 47 14.29 24.64 6.31
C TRP A 47 14.84 25.23 7.61
N GLY A 48 14.01 25.37 8.65
CA GLY A 48 14.44 25.88 9.95
C GLY A 48 15.60 25.09 10.55
N MET A 49 15.52 23.75 10.51
CA MET A 49 16.60 22.89 11.02
C MET A 49 17.89 22.99 10.19
N SER A 50 17.79 22.96 8.87
CA SER A 50 18.99 23.02 8.01
C SER A 50 19.70 24.37 8.12
N GLY A 51 18.94 25.46 8.29
CA GLY A 51 19.50 26.79 8.49
C GLY A 51 20.23 26.92 9.83
N LEU A 52 19.70 26.35 10.91
CA LEU A 52 20.36 26.31 12.22
C LEU A 52 21.64 25.46 12.23
N LEU A 53 21.74 24.46 11.35
CA LEU A 53 22.87 23.53 11.27
C LEU A 53 23.95 23.95 10.25
N SER A 54 23.63 24.79 9.27
CA SER A 54 24.58 25.24 8.25
C SER A 54 25.27 26.53 8.68
N GLU A 55 26.57 26.45 8.94
CA GLU A 55 27.44 27.63 9.13
C GLU A 55 27.75 28.37 7.81
N ASN A 56 27.49 27.70 6.67
CA ASN A 56 27.76 28.24 5.34
C ASN A 56 26.58 29.07 4.84
N GLY A 57 26.89 30.28 4.33
CA GLY A 57 25.92 31.30 3.94
C GLY A 57 24.86 30.90 2.90
N VAL A 58 23.96 31.85 2.64
CA VAL A 58 22.62 31.72 2.00
C VAL A 58 22.59 31.15 0.55
N SER A 59 23.69 30.67 -0.03
CA SER A 59 23.73 30.19 -1.43
C SER A 59 23.70 28.66 -1.58
N SER A 60 24.22 27.89 -0.62
CA SER A 60 23.99 26.43 -0.53
C SER A 60 22.54 26.09 -0.17
N PHE A 61 21.83 27.09 0.36
CA PHE A 61 20.47 27.11 0.89
C PHE A 61 19.37 26.81 -0.15
N LEU A 62 19.38 27.49 -1.30
CA LEU A 62 18.31 27.33 -2.30
C LEU A 62 18.34 25.92 -2.92
N TRP A 63 19.55 25.39 -3.11
CA TRP A 63 19.76 24.07 -3.68
C TRP A 63 19.29 22.94 -2.76
N GLY A 64 19.50 23.06 -1.45
CA GLY A 64 19.00 22.08 -0.48
C GLY A 64 17.47 22.01 -0.44
N PHE A 65 16.79 23.17 -0.38
CA PHE A 65 15.33 23.22 -0.38
C PHE A 65 14.75 22.73 -1.71
N LEU A 66 15.28 23.19 -2.85
CA LEU A 66 14.81 22.78 -4.17
C LEU A 66 14.99 21.28 -4.40
N PHE A 67 16.09 20.68 -3.93
CA PHE A 67 16.32 19.25 -4.08
C PHE A 67 15.34 18.40 -3.25
N ILE A 68 15.12 18.76 -1.98
CA ILE A 68 14.15 18.06 -1.12
C ILE A 68 12.73 18.24 -1.64
N TYR A 69 12.35 19.48 -1.99
CA TYR A 69 11.03 19.79 -2.54
C TYR A 69 10.79 19.08 -3.88
N ALA A 70 11.76 19.08 -4.79
CA ALA A 70 11.67 18.35 -6.05
C ALA A 70 11.57 16.84 -5.83
N SER A 71 12.30 16.28 -4.86
CA SER A 71 12.25 14.85 -4.53
C SER A 71 10.90 14.42 -3.97
N ILE A 72 10.34 15.19 -3.02
CA ILE A 72 9.01 14.94 -2.46
C ILE A 72 7.94 15.10 -3.54
N THR A 73 8.03 16.15 -4.35
CA THR A 73 7.10 16.40 -5.47
C THR A 73 7.16 15.27 -6.50
N ALA A 74 8.37 14.81 -6.86
CA ALA A 74 8.55 13.69 -7.79
C ALA A 74 8.01 12.38 -7.22
N MET A 75 8.24 12.09 -5.94
CA MET A 75 7.65 10.92 -5.27
C MET A 75 6.12 11.01 -5.23
N TYR A 76 5.56 12.19 -4.96
CA TYR A 76 4.12 12.42 -4.95
C TYR A 76 3.51 12.25 -6.36
N LEU A 77 4.15 12.80 -7.39
CA LEU A 77 3.78 12.60 -8.79
C LEU A 77 3.86 11.12 -9.18
N TYR A 78 4.92 10.43 -8.77
CA TYR A 78 5.05 8.99 -8.99
C TYR A 78 3.90 8.21 -8.35
N LEU A 79 3.58 8.50 -7.08
CA LEU A 79 2.50 7.84 -6.35
C LEU A 79 1.11 8.16 -6.92
N THR A 80 0.88 9.38 -7.41
CA THR A 80 -0.40 9.77 -8.02
C THR A 80 -0.57 9.21 -9.43
N VAL A 81 0.49 9.15 -10.23
CA VAL A 81 0.49 8.49 -11.54
C VAL A 81 0.34 6.98 -11.40
N HIS A 82 0.97 6.39 -10.39
CA HIS A 82 0.81 4.97 -10.04
C HIS A 82 -0.39 4.69 -9.13
N HIS A 83 -1.24 5.70 -8.87
CA HIS A 83 -2.47 5.46 -8.13
C HIS A 83 -3.29 4.46 -8.95
N SER A 84 -3.44 3.29 -8.35
CA SER A 84 -3.99 2.10 -8.98
C SER A 84 -5.27 2.44 -9.72
N ARG A 85 -5.36 2.07 -11.01
CA ARG A 85 -6.60 2.24 -11.81
C ARG A 85 -7.82 1.67 -11.08
N HIS A 86 -7.62 0.74 -10.16
CA HIS A 86 -8.63 0.08 -9.35
C HIS A 86 -9.34 1.02 -8.35
N GLU A 87 -8.72 2.12 -7.92
CA GLU A 87 -9.37 3.04 -6.98
C GLU A 87 -10.57 3.77 -7.56
N LYS A 88 -10.62 3.93 -8.89
CA LYS A 88 -11.77 4.52 -9.58
C LYS A 88 -13.07 3.72 -9.41
N TYR A 89 -12.97 2.47 -8.99
CA TYR A 89 -14.09 1.55 -8.82
C TYR A 89 -14.44 1.30 -7.36
N LEU A 90 -13.53 1.62 -6.43
CA LEU A 90 -13.78 1.44 -5.01
C LEU A 90 -15.04 2.21 -4.61
N LEU A 91 -15.92 1.51 -3.92
CA LEU A 91 -17.20 2.00 -3.42
C LEU A 91 -18.22 2.38 -4.48
N LYS A 92 -17.98 2.11 -5.77
CA LYS A 92 -19.02 2.26 -6.77
C LYS A 92 -20.02 1.11 -6.68
N LEU A 93 -21.29 1.43 -6.92
CA LEU A 93 -22.35 0.45 -7.10
C LEU A 93 -22.16 -0.23 -8.46
N GLY A 94 -22.23 -1.55 -8.47
CA GLY A 94 -22.23 -2.38 -9.66
C GLY A 94 -23.39 -3.35 -9.65
N GLU A 95 -23.80 -3.79 -10.82
CA GLU A 95 -24.84 -4.79 -11.03
C GLU A 95 -24.19 -6.13 -11.42
N VAL A 96 -24.60 -7.22 -10.80
CA VAL A 96 -24.03 -8.55 -11.09
C VAL A 96 -24.53 -9.05 -12.45
N THR A 97 -23.63 -9.28 -13.39
CA THR A 97 -23.95 -9.80 -14.73
C THR A 97 -23.82 -11.32 -14.81
N ILE A 98 -22.85 -11.88 -14.08
CA ILE A 98 -22.64 -13.32 -13.92
C ILE A 98 -22.68 -13.63 -12.41
N PRO A 99 -23.56 -14.55 -11.97
CA PRO A 99 -23.80 -14.82 -10.56
C PRO A 99 -22.52 -15.25 -9.83
N ILE A 100 -22.35 -14.76 -8.60
CA ILE A 100 -21.16 -14.97 -7.77
C ILE A 100 -21.47 -16.05 -6.74
N LYS A 101 -20.73 -17.17 -6.79
CA LYS A 101 -20.86 -18.30 -5.85
C LYS A 101 -19.66 -18.31 -4.89
N PRO A 102 -19.75 -18.92 -3.70
CA PRO A 102 -18.67 -18.92 -2.70
C PRO A 102 -17.30 -19.33 -3.27
N ASP A 103 -17.29 -20.31 -4.18
CA ASP A 103 -16.06 -20.88 -4.77
C ASP A 103 -15.85 -20.48 -6.24
N LYS A 104 -16.64 -19.53 -6.77
CA LYS A 104 -16.53 -19.12 -8.19
C LYS A 104 -16.57 -17.61 -8.35
N ILE A 105 -15.62 -17.14 -9.16
CA ILE A 105 -15.56 -15.75 -9.62
C ILE A 105 -16.76 -15.51 -10.57
N GLY A 106 -17.50 -14.45 -10.31
CA GLY A 106 -18.53 -13.92 -11.22
C GLY A 106 -18.07 -12.62 -11.89
N GLU A 107 -19.02 -11.87 -12.41
CA GLU A 107 -18.75 -10.62 -13.13
C GLU A 107 -19.77 -9.56 -12.72
N ILE A 108 -19.30 -8.33 -12.60
CA ILE A 108 -20.09 -7.16 -12.25
C ILE A 108 -19.94 -6.08 -13.33
N ARG A 109 -21.02 -5.34 -13.57
CA ARG A 109 -21.07 -4.16 -14.42
C ARG A 109 -21.09 -2.91 -13.56
N ILE A 110 -20.10 -2.03 -13.72
CA ILE A 110 -20.01 -0.76 -12.99
C ILE A 110 -20.24 0.41 -13.93
N HIS A 111 -21.18 1.28 -13.58
CA HIS A 111 -21.47 2.49 -14.35
C HIS A 111 -20.38 3.56 -14.17
N ARG A 112 -20.06 4.23 -15.28
CA ARG A 112 -19.13 5.36 -15.38
C ARG A 112 -19.76 6.50 -16.16
N ASP A 113 -19.18 7.68 -16.01
CA ASP A 113 -19.49 8.86 -16.81
C ASP A 113 -19.13 8.55 -18.28
N GLY A 114 -20.11 8.09 -19.06
CA GLY A 114 -19.95 7.74 -20.47
C GLY A 114 -19.93 6.24 -20.81
N GLY A 115 -20.23 5.33 -19.87
CA GLY A 115 -20.35 3.91 -20.21
C GLY A 115 -20.41 2.97 -19.02
N TYR A 116 -20.01 1.72 -19.27
CA TYR A 116 -19.94 0.68 -18.25
C TYR A 116 -18.69 -0.18 -18.45
N ASP A 117 -18.11 -0.59 -17.33
CA ASP A 117 -17.00 -1.54 -17.30
C ASP A 117 -17.45 -2.85 -16.68
N PHE A 118 -16.92 -3.95 -17.19
CA PHE A 118 -17.10 -5.28 -16.63
C PHE A 118 -15.86 -5.64 -15.82
N LEU A 119 -16.07 -6.10 -14.59
CA LEU A 119 -15.00 -6.57 -13.71
C LEU A 119 -15.31 -7.97 -13.23
N SER A 120 -14.29 -8.82 -13.20
CA SER A 120 -14.35 -10.09 -12.46
C SER A 120 -14.46 -9.80 -10.98
N ALA A 121 -15.37 -10.48 -10.28
CA ALA A 121 -15.62 -10.25 -8.87
C ALA A 121 -15.84 -11.53 -8.08
N TYR A 122 -15.39 -11.54 -6.83
CA TYR A 122 -15.83 -12.51 -5.83
C TYR A 122 -16.25 -11.77 -4.57
N ALA A 123 -17.01 -12.43 -3.73
CA ALA A 123 -17.58 -11.79 -2.57
C ALA A 123 -16.96 -12.32 -1.27
N LYS A 124 -16.70 -11.41 -0.35
CA LYS A 124 -16.03 -11.72 0.92
C LYS A 124 -17.08 -12.15 1.94
N ASN A 125 -16.91 -13.34 2.52
CA ASN A 125 -17.83 -13.94 3.52
C ASN A 125 -19.24 -14.19 2.99
N ILE A 126 -19.35 -15.03 1.96
CA ILE A 126 -20.64 -15.44 1.44
C ILE A 126 -21.07 -16.80 1.98
N ASP A 127 -22.21 -16.79 2.65
CA ASP A 127 -23.04 -17.97 2.89
C ASP A 127 -24.12 -18.16 1.80
N LYS A 128 -24.42 -17.09 1.04
CA LYS A 128 -25.50 -17.04 0.03
C LYS A 128 -25.04 -16.55 -1.35
N THR A 129 -25.26 -17.36 -2.39
CA THR A 129 -25.04 -16.97 -3.80
C THR A 129 -25.66 -15.61 -4.13
N ILE A 130 -24.90 -14.74 -4.80
CA ILE A 130 -25.40 -13.48 -5.35
C ILE A 130 -25.88 -13.75 -6.77
N GLU A 131 -27.15 -13.46 -7.04
CA GLU A 131 -27.79 -13.76 -8.31
C GLU A 131 -27.54 -12.63 -9.33
N LYS A 132 -27.81 -12.93 -10.60
CA LYS A 132 -27.72 -11.93 -11.66
C LYS A 132 -28.76 -10.81 -11.44
N GLY A 133 -28.33 -9.56 -11.57
CA GLY A 133 -29.14 -8.36 -11.36
C GLY A 133 -29.03 -7.79 -9.95
N ASP A 134 -28.41 -8.50 -9.01
CA ASP A 134 -28.20 -7.98 -7.66
C ASP A 134 -27.22 -6.79 -7.68
N SER A 135 -27.51 -5.80 -6.84
CA SER A 135 -26.64 -4.64 -6.66
C SER A 135 -25.57 -4.92 -5.60
N VAL A 136 -24.31 -4.75 -5.97
CA VAL A 136 -23.15 -4.97 -5.10
C VAL A 136 -22.25 -3.75 -5.10
N ARG A 137 -21.41 -3.61 -4.07
CA ARG A 137 -20.41 -2.55 -3.99
C ARG A 137 -19.01 -3.15 -3.94
N VAL A 138 -18.08 -2.58 -4.72
CA VAL A 138 -16.67 -2.98 -4.67
C VAL A 138 -16.04 -2.42 -3.40
N ILE A 139 -15.57 -3.31 -2.53
CA ILE A 139 -14.95 -2.94 -1.25
C ILE A 139 -13.42 -2.98 -1.31
N ASP A 140 -12.86 -3.85 -2.13
CA ASP A 140 -11.42 -4.05 -2.26
C ASP A 140 -11.06 -4.71 -3.59
N PHE A 141 -9.78 -4.92 -3.86
CA PHE A 141 -9.28 -5.69 -5.00
C PHE A 141 -8.26 -6.73 -4.54
N ASP A 142 -8.47 -7.98 -4.94
CA ASP A 142 -7.44 -9.02 -4.86
C ASP A 142 -6.78 -9.16 -6.23
N GLY A 143 -5.69 -8.40 -6.43
CA GLY A 143 -5.03 -8.27 -7.73
C GLY A 143 -5.95 -7.60 -8.76
N VAL A 144 -6.43 -8.39 -9.73
CA VAL A 144 -7.33 -7.92 -10.80
C VAL A 144 -8.80 -8.22 -10.52
N VAL A 145 -9.10 -8.96 -9.46
CA VAL A 145 -10.47 -9.38 -9.13
C VAL A 145 -11.05 -8.46 -8.07
N ALA A 146 -12.22 -7.89 -8.34
CA ALA A 146 -12.93 -7.03 -7.41
C ALA A 146 -13.52 -7.86 -6.26
N VAL A 147 -13.26 -7.41 -5.03
CA VAL A 147 -13.92 -7.95 -3.84
C VAL A 147 -15.19 -7.16 -3.63
N VAL A 148 -16.34 -7.84 -3.61
CA VAL A 148 -17.66 -7.19 -3.46
C VAL A 148 -18.38 -7.58 -2.18
N SER A 149 -19.28 -6.70 -1.75
CA SER A 149 -20.19 -6.94 -0.64
C SER A 149 -21.58 -6.38 -0.95
N THR A 150 -22.61 -7.06 -0.44
CA THR A 150 -24.03 -6.67 -0.49
C THR A 150 -24.46 -5.87 0.75
N ASP A 151 -23.71 -5.95 1.85
CA ASP A 151 -24.07 -5.32 3.13
C ASP A 151 -23.71 -3.82 3.12
N GLN A 152 -24.70 -2.97 2.88
CA GLN A 152 -24.50 -1.52 2.77
C GLN A 152 -24.11 -0.84 4.10
N GLN A 153 -24.55 -1.37 5.25
CA GLN A 153 -24.37 -0.67 6.54
C GLN A 153 -22.98 -0.87 7.13
N LYS A 154 -22.39 -2.06 6.97
CA LYS A 154 -21.04 -2.35 7.47
C LYS A 154 -19.95 -1.59 6.70
N ILE A 155 -20.19 -1.32 5.41
CA ILE A 155 -19.24 -0.67 4.51
C ILE A 155 -18.96 0.81 4.86
N VAL A 156 -19.94 1.54 5.43
CA VAL A 156 -19.74 2.97 5.76
C VAL A 156 -18.78 3.15 6.94
N LEU A 157 -18.88 2.28 7.95
CA LEU A 157 -18.01 2.30 9.13
C LEU A 157 -16.59 1.81 8.80
N GLU A 158 -16.46 0.78 7.97
CA GLU A 158 -15.16 0.23 7.58
C GLU A 158 -14.38 1.19 6.66
N ASN A 159 -15.06 2.00 5.84
CA ASN A 159 -14.42 2.96 4.94
C ASN A 159 -13.78 4.19 5.60
N LYS A 160 -14.33 4.66 6.73
CA LYS A 160 -13.74 5.81 7.43
C LYS A 160 -12.40 5.42 8.06
N PHE A 161 -12.29 4.18 8.54
CA PHE A 161 -11.06 3.63 9.10
C PHE A 161 -10.11 3.06 8.03
N SER A 162 -10.62 2.45 6.95
CA SER A 162 -9.76 1.77 5.96
C SER A 162 -8.95 2.73 5.08
N ARG A 163 -9.44 3.93 4.76
CA ARG A 163 -8.63 4.90 3.99
C ARG A 163 -7.38 5.33 4.74
N PHE A 164 -7.55 5.63 6.03
CA PHE A 164 -6.45 5.98 6.92
C PHE A 164 -5.53 4.78 7.16
N TYR A 165 -6.11 3.60 7.42
CA TYR A 165 -5.36 2.38 7.69
C TYR A 165 -4.63 1.85 6.44
N ASN A 166 -5.18 1.96 5.23
CA ASN A 166 -4.54 1.53 3.99
C ASN A 166 -3.42 2.48 3.54
N GLN A 167 -3.57 3.79 3.77
CA GLN A 167 -2.46 4.73 3.56
C GLN A 167 -1.29 4.43 4.50
N ILE A 168 -1.58 4.22 5.79
CA ILE A 168 -0.55 3.90 6.78
C ILE A 168 0.00 2.50 6.56
N SER A 169 -0.83 1.48 6.31
CA SER A 169 -0.40 0.08 6.16
C SER A 169 0.45 -0.13 4.92
N LYS A 170 0.25 0.63 3.84
CA LYS A 170 1.07 0.55 2.62
C LYS A 170 2.43 1.21 2.82
N ALA A 171 2.48 2.36 3.52
CA ALA A 171 3.73 2.97 3.95
C ALA A 171 4.48 2.08 4.95
N VAL A 172 3.75 1.50 5.90
CA VAL A 172 4.27 0.54 6.88
C VAL A 172 4.68 -0.76 6.20
N GLN A 173 3.98 -1.28 5.19
CA GLN A 173 4.40 -2.45 4.41
C GLN A 173 5.68 -2.17 3.63
N LEU A 174 5.80 -1.01 2.98
CA LEU A 174 7.05 -0.62 2.32
C LEU A 174 8.22 -0.51 3.32
N LEU A 175 7.95 -0.11 4.56
CA LEU A 175 8.93 -0.08 5.65
C LEU A 175 9.14 -1.45 6.34
N LEU A 176 8.14 -2.35 6.31
CA LEU A 176 8.10 -3.64 7.01
C LEU A 176 8.24 -4.87 6.10
N VAL A 177 8.52 -4.73 4.80
CA VAL A 177 8.87 -5.85 3.89
C VAL A 177 10.19 -6.55 4.27
N LYS A 178 10.80 -6.18 5.40
CA LYS A 178 11.76 -7.04 6.13
C LYS A 178 11.10 -7.85 7.27
N SER A 179 9.81 -8.16 7.23
CA SER A 179 9.19 -9.09 8.18
C SER A 179 8.99 -10.47 7.54
N ARG A 180 9.67 -11.45 8.13
CA ARG A 180 9.66 -12.85 7.71
C ARG A 180 8.25 -13.40 7.84
N TYR A 181 7.58 -13.63 6.72
CA TYR A 181 6.21 -14.16 6.66
C TYR A 181 6.17 -15.57 7.28
N SER A 182 5.67 -15.67 8.51
CA SER A 182 5.55 -16.93 9.26
C SER A 182 4.12 -17.45 9.19
N GLY A 183 3.80 -18.25 8.17
CA GLY A 183 2.55 -19.01 8.18
C GLY A 183 1.90 -19.28 6.82
N VAL A 184 2.28 -18.58 5.75
CA VAL A 184 1.68 -18.79 4.43
C VAL A 184 2.69 -19.38 3.46
N CYS A 185 2.23 -20.31 2.63
CA CYS A 185 3.04 -20.97 1.62
C CYS A 185 3.40 -19.98 0.50
N MET A 186 4.69 -19.74 0.28
CA MET A 186 5.17 -18.81 -0.76
C MET A 186 4.87 -19.25 -2.21
N VAL A 187 4.34 -20.45 -2.45
CA VAL A 187 4.02 -20.97 -3.79
C VAL A 187 2.53 -20.89 -4.09
N CYS A 188 1.67 -21.34 -3.17
CA CYS A 188 0.21 -21.38 -3.38
C CYS A 188 -0.54 -20.28 -2.63
N TYR A 189 0.15 -19.46 -1.84
CA TYR A 189 -0.42 -18.43 -0.95
C TYR A 189 -1.46 -18.94 0.06
N GLY A 190 -1.53 -20.25 0.27
CA GLY A 190 -2.39 -20.90 1.25
C GLY A 190 -1.75 -20.98 2.63
N ASN A 191 -2.59 -21.00 3.68
CA ASN A 191 -2.13 -21.06 5.07
C ASN A 191 -1.51 -22.43 5.40
N ILE A 192 -0.37 -22.43 6.09
CA ILE A 192 0.35 -23.63 6.52
C ILE A 192 -0.16 -24.04 7.90
N ASN A 193 -1.10 -24.97 7.93
CA ASN A 193 -1.58 -25.57 9.17
C ASN A 193 -0.47 -26.38 9.86
N LYS A 194 -0.47 -26.39 11.21
CA LYS A 194 0.50 -27.14 12.04
C LYS A 194 0.58 -28.64 11.72
N SER A 195 -0.45 -29.21 11.08
CA SER A 195 -0.52 -30.62 10.69
C SER A 195 0.14 -30.95 9.35
N LYS A 196 0.44 -29.95 8.49
CA LYS A 196 1.04 -30.18 7.17
C LYS A 196 2.55 -29.98 7.22
N LYS A 197 3.30 -30.85 6.53
CA LYS A 197 4.76 -30.75 6.43
C LYS A 197 5.14 -29.45 5.73
N ALA A 198 5.90 -28.60 6.41
CA ALA A 198 6.36 -27.32 5.91
C ALA A 198 7.89 -27.33 5.79
N ILE A 199 8.40 -26.75 4.71
CA ILE A 199 9.84 -26.61 4.47
C ILE A 199 10.18 -25.12 4.37
N LYS A 200 11.34 -24.74 4.92
CA LYS A 200 11.86 -23.37 4.87
C LYS A 200 12.99 -23.26 3.88
N CYS A 201 13.03 -22.15 3.14
CA CYS A 201 14.17 -21.79 2.32
C CYS A 201 15.39 -21.48 3.22
N PRO A 202 16.55 -22.12 3.02
CA PRO A 202 17.74 -21.87 3.83
C PRO A 202 18.34 -20.47 3.60
N SER A 203 18.08 -19.84 2.45
CA SER A 203 18.61 -18.52 2.11
C SER A 203 17.78 -17.38 2.68
N CYS A 204 16.45 -17.40 2.50
CA CYS A 204 15.58 -16.28 2.91
C CYS A 204 14.62 -16.60 4.07
N GLY A 205 14.56 -17.86 4.53
CA GLY A 205 13.70 -18.29 5.64
C GLY A 205 12.20 -18.40 5.30
N SER A 206 11.80 -18.15 4.06
CA SER A 206 10.40 -18.26 3.62
C SER A 206 9.89 -19.69 3.69
N ILE A 207 8.62 -19.85 4.08
CA ILE A 207 8.01 -21.16 4.34
C ILE A 207 7.11 -21.56 3.16
N ALA A 208 7.10 -22.83 2.81
CA ALA A 208 6.19 -23.43 1.85
C ALA A 208 5.71 -24.81 2.33
N HIS A 209 4.57 -25.26 1.80
CA HIS A 209 4.22 -26.68 1.83
C HIS A 209 5.33 -27.48 1.16
N SER A 210 5.69 -28.64 1.73
CA SER A 210 6.76 -29.48 1.21
C SER A 210 6.58 -29.82 -0.26
N ASP A 211 5.34 -30.09 -0.66
CA ASP A 211 5.04 -30.64 -1.98
C ASP A 211 5.10 -29.53 -3.03
N HIS A 212 4.45 -28.39 -2.77
CA HIS A 212 4.52 -27.22 -3.66
C HIS A 212 5.94 -26.68 -3.87
N LEU A 213 6.79 -26.73 -2.83
CA LEU A 213 8.18 -26.29 -2.99
C LEU A 213 9.01 -27.28 -3.80
N LYS A 214 8.75 -28.58 -3.67
CA LYS A 214 9.43 -29.61 -4.47
C LYS A 214 9.08 -29.48 -5.94
N ASP A 215 7.79 -29.46 -6.26
CA ASP A 215 7.30 -29.32 -7.63
C ASP A 215 7.87 -28.05 -8.29
N TRP A 216 7.94 -26.96 -7.54
CA TRP A 216 8.54 -25.71 -8.01
C TRP A 216 10.04 -25.85 -8.31
N LEU A 217 10.79 -26.52 -7.44
CA LEU A 217 12.24 -26.68 -7.60
C LEU A 217 12.60 -27.65 -8.72
N ASP A 218 11.75 -28.65 -8.99
CA ASP A 218 11.91 -29.55 -10.14
C ASP A 218 11.79 -28.79 -11.46
N ILE A 219 10.96 -27.74 -11.52
CA ILE A 219 10.76 -26.93 -12.75
C ILE A 219 11.79 -25.79 -12.86
N ARG A 220 12.07 -25.06 -11.76
CA ARG A 220 12.80 -23.77 -11.82
C ARG A 220 14.13 -23.77 -11.06
N SER A 221 14.40 -24.78 -10.21
CA SER A 221 15.59 -24.92 -9.35
C SER A 221 16.01 -23.65 -8.58
N LYS A 222 15.06 -22.74 -8.34
CA LYS A 222 15.28 -21.43 -7.69
C LYS A 222 14.13 -21.13 -6.74
N CYS A 223 14.44 -20.45 -5.63
CA CYS A 223 13.43 -20.01 -4.68
C CYS A 223 12.45 -19.00 -5.32
N PRO A 224 11.12 -19.15 -5.17
CA PRO A 224 10.14 -18.18 -5.68
C PRO A 224 10.31 -16.78 -5.11
N ASN A 225 10.76 -16.69 -3.85
CA ASN A 225 10.87 -15.42 -3.13
C ASN A 225 12.23 -14.73 -3.35
N CYS A 226 13.35 -15.39 -2.97
CA CYS A 226 14.68 -14.77 -3.05
C CYS A 226 15.45 -15.08 -4.34
N ARG A 227 14.94 -15.96 -5.21
CA ARG A 227 15.56 -16.38 -6.48
C ARG A 227 16.93 -17.07 -6.36
N THR A 228 17.41 -17.35 -5.14
CA THR A 228 18.60 -18.18 -4.89
C THR A 228 18.40 -19.58 -5.46
N LYS A 229 19.44 -20.13 -6.10
CA LYS A 229 19.43 -21.52 -6.60
C LYS A 229 19.42 -22.49 -5.42
N LEU A 230 18.50 -23.46 -5.48
CA LEU A 230 18.32 -24.47 -4.45
C LEU A 230 18.36 -25.85 -5.10
N LYS A 231 18.94 -26.81 -4.40
CA LYS A 231 18.97 -28.22 -4.81
C LYS A 231 18.26 -29.08 -3.76
N LEU A 232 17.49 -30.04 -4.23
CA LEU A 232 16.85 -31.05 -3.41
C LEU A 232 17.78 -32.26 -3.29
N GLU A 233 18.19 -32.59 -2.07
CA GLU A 233 18.91 -33.83 -1.77
C GLU A 233 18.07 -34.64 -0.77
N GLY A 234 17.24 -35.53 -1.33
CA GLY A 234 16.25 -36.30 -0.58
C GLY A 234 15.14 -35.41 0.02
N SER A 235 15.04 -35.38 1.35
CA SER A 235 14.08 -34.56 2.08
C SER A 235 14.63 -33.20 2.55
N LYS A 236 15.91 -32.90 2.27
CA LYS A 236 16.58 -31.66 2.66
C LYS A 236 16.81 -30.74 1.45
N ILE A 237 16.72 -29.42 1.68
CA ILE A 237 17.00 -28.38 0.68
C ILE A 237 18.32 -27.72 1.04
N THR A 238 19.27 -27.70 0.10
CA THR A 238 20.58 -27.05 0.25
C THR A 238 20.76 -25.93 -0.77
N ILE A 239 21.62 -24.97 -0.45
CA ILE A 239 21.98 -23.88 -1.35
C ILE A 239 23.05 -24.40 -2.30
N THR A 240 22.86 -24.20 -3.60
CA THR A 240 23.91 -24.46 -4.59
C THR A 240 24.67 -23.17 -4.79
N ILE A 241 25.95 -23.17 -4.40
CA ILE A 241 26.89 -22.08 -4.65
C ILE A 241 27.31 -22.12 -6.11
#